data_AF-A0A4Q5UZX6-F1
#
_entry.id   AF-A0A4Q5UZX6-F1
#
_cell.length_a   1.000
_cell.length_b   1.000
_cell.length_c   1.000
_cell.angle_alpha   90.00
_cell.angle_beta   90.00
_cell.angle_gamma   90.00
#
_symmetry.space_group_name_H-M   'P 1'
#
loop_
_entity.id
_entity.type
_entity.pdbx_description
1 polymer ?
#
loop_
_entity_poly.entity_id
_entity_poly.type
_entity_poly.pdbx_seq_one_letter_code
_entity_poly.pdbx_strand_id
1 'polypeptide(L)'
;MKPITTTFIASFLSFFCLTATASYFQEPLDKLLAKGPSLNIPSSVERASPTEDSSNNKIDNKYKNAVIRLKQQGQSIAAYAKANNYNAERVFLMDMTLPSGKNRFFVYNILKDEVEAASLVTHGFGSNKYENDDPLEFSNVPDSKKTSLGRYKIGKSYFGQFGLAYKLYGLDSTNDKAFARDIVLHSHKRVPEKETFPNYIIVSSGCPTVSPAFLTKLDNYIKQSKKPILLWVYN
;
A
#
# COMPACT_ATOMS: atom_id res chain seq x y z
N MET A 1 -15.64 -66.65 39.35
CA MET A 1 -14.80 -65.73 38.53
C MET A 1 -15.42 -64.34 38.65
N LYS A 2 -14.69 -63.37 39.21
CA LYS A 2 -15.14 -61.98 39.40
C LYS A 2 -14.48 -61.08 38.35
N PRO A 3 -15.16 -60.08 37.76
CA PRO A 3 -14.48 -59.12 36.91
C PRO A 3 -13.82 -58.04 37.78
N ILE A 4 -12.57 -57.73 37.43
CA ILE A 4 -11.78 -56.65 38.00
C ILE A 4 -12.11 -55.39 37.21
N THR A 5 -12.71 -54.39 37.87
CA THR A 5 -12.92 -53.06 37.30
C THR A 5 -11.68 -52.22 37.51
N THR A 6 -10.97 -51.90 36.43
CA THR A 6 -9.84 -50.97 36.42
C THR A 6 -10.36 -49.53 36.28
N THR A 7 -10.22 -48.75 37.34
CA THR A 7 -10.56 -47.33 37.36
C THR A 7 -9.45 -46.52 36.69
N PHE A 8 -9.74 -45.86 35.57
CA PHE A 8 -8.88 -44.85 34.96
C PHE A 8 -9.04 -43.51 35.71
N ILE A 9 -7.96 -43.01 36.31
CA ILE A 9 -7.90 -41.67 36.88
C ILE A 9 -7.57 -40.70 35.74
N ALA A 10 -8.55 -39.92 35.29
CA ALA A 10 -8.34 -38.81 34.38
C ALA A 10 -7.82 -37.61 35.18
N SER A 11 -6.52 -37.30 35.04
CA SER A 11 -5.94 -36.07 35.57
C SER A 11 -6.38 -34.90 34.68
N PHE A 12 -7.24 -34.03 35.22
CA PHE A 12 -7.60 -32.76 34.60
C PHE A 12 -6.40 -31.81 34.69
N LEU A 13 -5.61 -31.74 33.62
CA LEU A 13 -4.69 -30.64 33.42
C LEU A 13 -5.50 -29.42 32.98
N SER A 14 -5.69 -28.47 33.89
CA SER A 14 -6.26 -27.15 33.60
C SER A 14 -5.29 -26.37 32.71
N PHE A 15 -5.50 -26.45 31.39
CA PHE A 15 -4.92 -25.48 30.46
C PHE A 15 -5.66 -24.15 30.66
N PHE A 16 -5.15 -23.30 31.56
CA PHE A 16 -5.46 -21.88 31.53
C PHE A 16 -4.85 -21.33 30.24
N CYS A 17 -5.69 -21.18 29.22
CA CYS A 17 -5.38 -20.46 28.01
C CYS A 17 -5.18 -18.99 28.40
N LEU A 18 -3.91 -18.60 28.56
CA LEU A 18 -3.53 -17.20 28.72
C LEU A 18 -3.84 -16.50 27.39
N THR A 19 -4.97 -15.81 27.34
CA THR A 19 -5.30 -14.91 26.22
C THR A 19 -4.30 -13.77 26.23
N ALA A 20 -3.23 -13.91 25.45
CA ALA A 20 -2.40 -12.79 25.07
C ALA A 20 -3.27 -11.88 24.19
N THR A 21 -3.86 -10.86 24.80
CA THR A 21 -4.42 -9.71 24.09
C THR A 21 -3.27 -9.12 23.29
N ALA A 22 -3.30 -9.33 21.98
CA ALA A 22 -2.45 -8.62 21.05
C ALA A 22 -2.93 -7.16 21.03
N SER A 23 -2.50 -6.41 22.03
CA SER A 23 -2.52 -4.95 22.06
C SER A 23 -1.54 -4.47 20.99
N TYR A 24 -1.93 -4.60 19.73
CA TYR A 24 -1.27 -3.92 18.63
C TYR A 24 -1.55 -2.44 18.81
N PHE A 25 -0.51 -1.72 19.19
CA PHE A 25 -0.46 -0.28 19.31
C PHE A 25 -1.14 0.40 18.11
N GLN A 26 -2.25 1.08 18.39
CA GLN A 26 -2.78 2.16 17.57
C GLN A 26 -1.78 3.30 17.61
N GLU A 27 -1.05 3.50 16.53
CA GLU A 27 -0.38 4.78 16.29
C GLU A 27 -1.32 5.63 15.43
N PRO A 28 -1.78 6.80 15.91
CA PRO A 28 -2.58 7.71 15.10
C PRO A 28 -1.82 8.09 13.83
N LEU A 29 -2.54 8.30 12.74
CA LEU A 29 -1.98 8.75 11.46
C LEU A 29 -1.07 10.00 11.62
N ASP A 30 -1.36 10.83 12.62
CA ASP A 30 -0.58 12.01 12.99
C ASP A 30 0.85 11.68 13.47
N LYS A 31 1.11 10.49 14.03
CA LYS A 31 2.45 10.06 14.45
C LYS A 31 3.31 9.53 13.29
N LEU A 32 2.71 9.07 12.20
CA LEU A 32 3.44 8.81 10.94
C LEU A 32 3.95 10.11 10.32
N LEU A 33 3.24 11.23 10.55
CA LEU A 33 3.67 12.58 10.16
C LEU A 33 4.72 13.17 11.11
N ALA A 34 4.74 12.76 12.38
CA ALA A 34 5.61 13.32 13.42
C ALA A 34 7.02 12.71 13.52
N LYS A 35 7.39 11.71 12.72
CA LYS A 35 8.74 11.08 12.75
C LYS A 35 9.82 11.82 11.91
N GLY A 36 9.62 13.10 11.63
CA GLY A 36 10.70 13.99 11.17
C GLY A 36 11.69 14.31 12.31
N PRO A 37 12.95 14.67 12.02
CA PRO A 37 13.96 14.87 13.06
C PRO A 37 13.63 16.08 13.96
N SER A 38 13.65 15.88 15.28
CA SER A 38 13.66 16.96 16.27
C SER A 38 15.03 17.64 16.28
N LEU A 39 15.08 18.92 15.91
CA LEU A 39 16.28 19.75 15.97
C LEU A 39 16.55 20.20 17.41
N ASN A 40 17.69 19.78 17.98
CA ASN A 40 18.30 20.46 19.12
C ASN A 40 19.31 21.47 18.56
N ILE A 41 19.02 22.78 18.70
CA ILE A 41 19.96 23.86 18.38
C ILE A 41 20.31 24.58 19.70
N PRO A 42 21.60 24.72 20.06
CA PRO A 42 21.99 25.52 21.21
C PRO A 42 21.79 27.02 20.93
N SER A 43 21.33 27.74 21.95
CA SER A 43 21.14 29.18 21.92
C SER A 43 22.48 29.91 21.84
N SER A 44 22.80 30.49 20.69
CA SER A 44 23.36 31.84 20.52
C SER A 44 24.00 31.95 19.15
N VAL A 45 23.45 32.83 18.32
CA VAL A 45 24.12 33.85 17.50
C VAL A 45 23.02 34.52 16.64
N GLU A 46 23.02 35.84 16.67
CA GLU A 46 21.96 36.72 16.20
C GLU A 46 22.01 36.97 14.68
N ARG A 47 20.85 36.83 14.03
CA ARG A 47 20.32 37.51 12.82
C ARG A 47 21.06 37.35 11.47
N ALA A 48 20.56 36.40 10.68
CA ALA A 48 20.01 36.66 9.34
C ALA A 48 18.78 35.73 9.15
N SER A 49 17.65 36.27 8.70
CA SER A 49 16.39 35.52 8.53
C SER A 49 16.56 34.37 7.51
N PRO A 50 16.29 33.10 7.86
CA PRO A 50 16.22 32.03 6.88
C PRO A 50 14.94 32.24 6.06
N THR A 51 15.08 32.36 4.74
CA THR A 51 13.97 32.18 3.82
C THR A 51 13.40 30.76 4.06
N GLU A 52 12.22 30.65 4.66
CA GLU A 52 11.50 29.38 4.71
C GLU A 52 11.28 28.90 3.26
N ASP A 53 11.93 27.80 2.90
CA ASP A 53 11.93 27.28 1.54
C ASP A 53 10.51 26.85 1.13
N SER A 54 9.92 27.58 0.19
CA SER A 54 8.58 27.36 -0.38
C SER A 54 8.33 25.93 -0.88
N SER A 55 9.40 25.17 -1.15
CA SER A 55 9.34 23.78 -1.62
C SER A 55 8.83 22.81 -0.54
N ASN A 56 9.25 22.98 0.72
CA ASN A 56 8.88 22.11 1.83
C ASN A 56 7.40 22.28 2.23
N ASN A 57 6.92 23.52 2.25
CA ASN A 57 5.50 23.82 2.53
C ASN A 57 4.57 23.23 1.44
N LYS A 58 5.02 23.20 0.18
CA LYS A 58 4.26 22.61 -0.93
C LYS A 58 4.12 21.09 -0.82
N ILE A 59 5.18 20.38 -0.42
CA ILE A 59 5.15 18.91 -0.27
C ILE A 59 4.32 18.51 0.96
N ASP A 60 4.46 19.20 2.08
CA ASP A 60 3.67 18.91 3.29
C ASP A 60 2.17 19.09 3.05
N ASN A 61 1.79 20.14 2.30
CA ASN A 61 0.40 20.34 1.88
C ASN A 61 -0.07 19.24 0.93
N LYS A 62 0.80 18.74 0.04
CA LYS A 62 0.49 17.64 -0.87
C LYS A 62 0.19 16.34 -0.12
N TYR A 63 0.89 16.09 0.97
CA TYR A 63 0.66 14.94 1.86
C TYR A 63 -0.58 15.05 2.73
N LYS A 64 -0.83 16.22 3.31
CA LYS A 64 -2.10 16.49 4.00
C LYS A 64 -3.28 16.25 3.07
N ASN A 65 -3.17 16.69 1.82
CA ASN A 65 -4.18 16.44 0.80
C ASN A 65 -4.24 14.95 0.39
N ALA A 66 -3.14 14.20 0.46
CA ALA A 66 -3.14 12.77 0.20
C ALA A 66 -3.97 12.00 1.23
N VAL A 67 -3.88 12.36 2.52
CA VAL A 67 -4.72 11.77 3.56
C VAL A 67 -6.21 11.98 3.26
N ILE A 68 -6.58 13.20 2.86
CA ILE A 68 -7.96 13.53 2.48
C ILE A 68 -8.41 12.68 1.29
N ARG A 69 -7.58 12.56 0.24
CA ARG A 69 -7.87 11.70 -0.92
C ARG A 69 -7.98 10.23 -0.52
N LEU A 70 -7.11 9.70 0.32
CA LEU A 70 -7.18 8.28 0.74
C LEU A 70 -8.52 7.98 1.42
N LYS A 71 -8.95 8.87 2.32
CA LYS A 71 -10.25 8.76 2.99
C LYS A 71 -11.42 8.82 2.01
N GLN A 72 -11.43 9.79 1.11
CA GLN A 72 -12.46 9.93 0.08
C GLN A 72 -12.53 8.68 -0.82
N GLN A 73 -11.39 8.12 -1.19
CA GLN A 73 -11.30 6.98 -2.10
C GLN A 73 -11.73 5.69 -1.39
N GLY A 74 -11.28 5.49 -0.15
CA GLY A 74 -11.72 4.38 0.68
C GLY A 74 -13.22 4.38 0.95
N GLN A 75 -13.81 5.54 1.22
CA GLN A 75 -15.27 5.68 1.41
C GLN A 75 -16.06 5.46 0.12
N SER A 76 -15.62 6.06 -0.99
CA SER A 76 -16.34 5.97 -2.27
C SER A 76 -16.33 4.56 -2.88
N ILE A 77 -15.29 3.77 -2.63
CA ILE A 77 -15.22 2.40 -3.17
C ILE A 77 -16.01 1.37 -2.34
N ALA A 78 -16.35 1.67 -1.08
CA ALA A 78 -16.96 0.72 -0.15
C ALA A 78 -18.28 0.12 -0.69
N ALA A 79 -19.17 0.98 -1.21
CA ALA A 79 -20.45 0.55 -1.78
C ALA A 79 -20.24 -0.35 -3.02
N TYR A 80 -19.32 0.04 -3.89
CA TYR A 80 -18.95 -0.75 -5.08
C TYR A 80 -18.38 -2.11 -4.69
N ALA A 81 -17.47 -2.15 -3.70
CA ALA A 81 -16.86 -3.39 -3.22
C ALA A 81 -17.93 -4.34 -2.66
N LYS A 82 -18.87 -3.84 -1.85
CA LYS A 82 -19.97 -4.63 -1.30
C LYS A 82 -20.88 -5.17 -2.40
N ALA A 83 -21.30 -4.32 -3.34
CA ALA A 83 -22.20 -4.68 -4.43
C ALA A 83 -21.61 -5.73 -5.39
N ASN A 84 -20.29 -5.74 -5.58
CA ASN A 84 -19.60 -6.63 -6.52
C ASN A 84 -18.87 -7.80 -5.84
N ASN A 85 -19.18 -8.08 -4.57
CA ASN A 85 -18.61 -9.19 -3.81
C ASN A 85 -17.06 -9.15 -3.66
N TYR A 86 -16.52 -7.95 -3.48
CA TYR A 86 -15.12 -7.71 -3.13
C TYR A 86 -14.93 -7.51 -1.62
N ASN A 87 -13.68 -7.42 -1.17
CA ASN A 87 -13.37 -7.05 0.20
C ASN A 87 -13.83 -5.59 0.46
N ALA A 88 -14.81 -5.43 1.34
CA ALA A 88 -15.35 -4.12 1.74
C ALA A 88 -14.72 -3.58 3.04
N GLU A 89 -13.79 -4.34 3.65
CA GLU A 89 -13.02 -3.90 4.81
C GLU A 89 -11.70 -3.24 4.39
N ARG A 90 -11.00 -3.81 3.40
CA ARG A 90 -9.69 -3.33 2.95
C ARG A 90 -9.64 -3.09 1.45
N VAL A 91 -9.01 -2.00 1.08
CA VAL A 91 -8.67 -1.64 -0.30
C VAL A 91 -7.20 -1.23 -0.38
N PHE A 92 -6.55 -1.55 -1.48
CA PHE A 92 -5.23 -1.02 -1.80
C PHE A 92 -5.39 0.24 -2.66
N LEU A 93 -4.71 1.31 -2.28
CA LEU A 93 -4.83 2.63 -2.90
C LEU A 93 -3.46 3.08 -3.42
N MET A 94 -3.40 3.56 -4.66
CA MET A 94 -2.20 4.10 -5.27
C MET A 94 -2.44 5.55 -5.70
N ASP A 95 -1.89 6.50 -4.95
CA ASP A 95 -2.01 7.94 -5.21
C ASP A 95 -0.86 8.42 -6.11
N MET A 96 -1.11 8.44 -7.41
CA MET A 96 -0.12 8.84 -8.41
C MET A 96 0.15 10.35 -8.43
N THR A 97 -0.61 11.15 -7.66
CA THR A 97 -0.23 12.55 -7.47
C THR A 97 1.09 12.66 -6.72
N LEU A 98 1.40 11.71 -5.83
CA LEU A 98 2.60 11.74 -5.00
C LEU A 98 3.85 11.31 -5.80
N PRO A 99 5.01 11.95 -5.54
CA PRO A 99 6.26 11.60 -6.21
C PRO A 99 6.69 10.17 -5.85
N SER A 100 7.42 9.50 -6.73
CA SER A 100 7.75 8.07 -6.57
C SER A 100 8.72 7.77 -5.42
N GLY A 101 9.51 8.76 -5.00
CA GLY A 101 10.36 8.69 -3.81
C GLY A 101 9.62 8.77 -2.47
N LYS A 102 8.29 8.89 -2.51
CA LYS A 102 7.40 9.03 -1.35
C LYS A 102 6.38 7.91 -1.28
N ASN A 103 5.95 7.57 -0.07
CA ASN A 103 4.94 6.54 0.15
C ASN A 103 3.66 6.93 -0.59
N ARG A 104 3.27 6.10 -1.56
CA ARG A 104 2.12 6.36 -2.44
C ARG A 104 1.32 5.11 -2.80
N PHE A 105 1.71 3.96 -2.26
CA PHE A 105 0.87 2.77 -2.16
C PHE A 105 0.42 2.63 -0.71
N PHE A 106 -0.87 2.41 -0.48
CA PHE A 106 -1.47 2.30 0.83
C PHE A 106 -2.36 1.06 0.94
N VAL A 107 -2.25 0.34 2.05
CA VAL A 107 -3.29 -0.59 2.51
C VAL A 107 -4.20 0.20 3.43
N TYR A 108 -5.44 0.43 2.98
CA TYR A 108 -6.40 1.25 3.70
C TYR A 108 -7.54 0.38 4.23
N ASN A 109 -7.78 0.47 5.54
CA ASN A 109 -8.90 -0.17 6.21
C ASN A 109 -10.08 0.81 6.24
N ILE A 110 -11.10 0.50 5.45
CA ILE A 110 -12.31 1.30 5.25
C ILE A 110 -13.13 1.39 6.54
N LEU A 111 -13.22 0.30 7.31
CA LEU A 111 -14.06 0.25 8.52
C LEU A 111 -13.45 1.06 9.67
N LYS A 112 -12.12 1.10 9.73
CA LYS A 112 -11.38 1.81 10.77
C LYS A 112 -10.95 3.22 10.36
N ASP A 113 -11.13 3.59 9.09
CA ASP A 113 -10.64 4.85 8.52
C ASP A 113 -9.13 5.05 8.77
N GLU A 114 -8.34 3.99 8.55
CA GLU A 114 -6.90 4.00 8.85
C GLU A 114 -6.04 3.42 7.71
N VAL A 115 -4.81 3.95 7.59
CA VAL A 115 -3.76 3.37 6.76
C VAL A 115 -3.01 2.33 7.59
N GLU A 116 -3.15 1.04 7.26
CA GLU A 116 -2.49 -0.06 7.98
C GLU A 116 -1.06 -0.29 7.47
N ALA A 117 -0.76 0.07 6.23
CA ALA A 117 0.57 -0.03 5.66
C ALA A 117 0.76 0.96 4.50
N ALA A 118 1.99 1.43 4.29
CA ALA A 118 2.35 2.29 3.17
C ALA A 118 3.71 1.90 2.57
N SER A 119 3.92 2.17 1.28
CA SER A 119 5.18 1.93 0.60
C SER A 119 5.37 2.79 -0.65
N LEU A 120 6.61 2.79 -1.15
CA LEU A 120 6.95 3.25 -2.48
C LEU A 120 6.41 2.28 -3.53
N VAL A 121 6.00 2.81 -4.67
CA VAL A 121 5.58 2.02 -5.83
C VAL A 121 5.97 2.72 -7.11
N THR A 122 6.43 1.95 -8.09
CA THR A 122 6.84 2.46 -9.39
C THR A 122 5.65 2.99 -10.21
N HIS A 123 5.95 3.79 -11.23
CA HIS A 123 5.04 4.05 -12.35
C HIS A 123 5.67 3.51 -13.63
N GLY A 124 4.89 3.43 -14.72
CA GLY A 124 5.41 3.02 -16.02
C GLY A 124 6.35 4.05 -16.65
N PHE A 125 7.44 3.61 -17.28
CA PHE A 125 8.40 4.47 -18.00
C PHE A 125 7.74 5.30 -19.11
N GLY A 126 6.63 4.82 -19.69
CA GLY A 126 5.87 5.60 -20.65
C GLY A 126 5.07 6.75 -20.00
N SER A 127 4.78 6.67 -18.70
CA SER A 127 4.08 7.72 -17.94
C SER A 127 4.99 8.91 -17.67
N ASN A 128 6.24 8.61 -17.40
CA ASN A 128 7.35 9.54 -17.35
C ASN A 128 8.62 8.71 -17.46
N LYS A 129 9.54 9.13 -18.34
CA LYS A 129 10.80 8.40 -18.56
C LYS A 129 11.72 8.46 -17.35
N TYR A 130 11.61 9.54 -16.59
CA TYR A 130 12.53 9.87 -15.53
C TYR A 130 11.82 10.06 -14.20
N GLU A 131 12.61 9.69 -13.21
CA GLU A 131 12.63 10.13 -11.85
C GLU A 131 12.70 11.67 -11.75
N ASN A 132 11.66 12.38 -12.21
CA ASN A 132 11.58 13.84 -12.20
C ASN A 132 10.18 14.35 -11.81
N ASP A 133 10.02 15.67 -11.75
CA ASP A 133 8.79 16.36 -11.31
C ASP A 133 7.74 16.55 -12.42
N ASP A 134 7.97 16.06 -13.65
CA ASP A 134 7.01 16.26 -14.74
C ASP A 134 5.71 15.48 -14.47
N PRO A 135 4.54 16.03 -14.84
CA PRO A 135 3.26 15.36 -14.66
C PRO A 135 3.24 13.96 -15.29
N LEU A 136 2.69 12.99 -14.56
CA LEU A 136 2.55 11.63 -15.08
C LEU A 136 1.46 11.57 -16.15
N GLU A 137 1.76 10.90 -17.25
CA GLU A 137 0.78 10.53 -18.27
C GLU A 137 0.26 9.10 -18.04
N PHE A 138 -1.01 8.87 -18.33
CA PHE A 138 -1.63 7.55 -18.15
C PHE A 138 -2.19 7.03 -19.45
N SER A 139 -2.19 5.71 -19.63
CA SER A 139 -2.80 5.10 -20.81
C SER A 139 -3.16 3.64 -20.55
N ASN A 140 -4.22 3.20 -21.22
CA ASN A 140 -4.63 1.80 -21.30
C ASN A 140 -4.19 1.13 -22.62
N VAL A 141 -3.51 1.86 -23.49
CA VAL A 141 -3.11 1.37 -24.82
C VAL A 141 -1.99 0.34 -24.68
N PRO A 142 -2.08 -0.84 -25.35
CA PRO A 142 -1.00 -1.81 -25.41
C PRO A 142 0.32 -1.17 -25.83
N ASP A 143 1.42 -1.67 -25.28
CA ASP A 143 2.79 -1.17 -25.51
C ASP A 143 3.09 0.30 -25.20
N SER A 144 2.13 1.07 -24.68
CA SER A 144 2.39 2.45 -24.21
C SER A 144 3.39 2.54 -23.06
N LYS A 145 3.63 1.41 -22.35
CA LYS A 145 4.42 1.32 -21.11
C LYS A 145 4.01 2.33 -20.02
N LYS A 146 2.80 2.88 -20.12
CA LYS A 146 2.18 3.79 -19.16
C LYS A 146 1.42 3.02 -18.09
N THR A 147 1.40 3.58 -16.88
CA THR A 147 0.45 3.18 -15.84
C THR A 147 -0.98 3.45 -16.34
N SER A 148 -1.92 2.57 -15.99
CA SER A 148 -3.35 2.78 -16.24
C SER A 148 -4.06 3.18 -14.95
N LEU A 149 -4.93 4.18 -15.02
CA LEU A 149 -5.76 4.59 -13.87
C LEU A 149 -7.01 3.72 -13.78
N GLY A 150 -7.58 3.63 -12.59
CA GLY A 150 -8.84 2.92 -12.32
C GLY A 150 -8.69 1.79 -11.31
N ARG A 151 -9.80 1.07 -11.13
CA ARG A 151 -9.97 -0.04 -10.19
C ARG A 151 -9.54 -1.35 -10.83
N TYR A 152 -8.80 -2.13 -10.07
CA TYR A 152 -8.30 -3.44 -10.45
C TYR A 152 -8.80 -4.46 -9.44
N LYS A 153 -9.23 -5.61 -9.94
CA LYS A 153 -9.36 -6.82 -9.12
C LYS A 153 -7.98 -7.49 -9.03
N ILE A 154 -7.48 -7.66 -7.81
CA ILE A 154 -6.30 -8.49 -7.56
C ILE A 154 -6.72 -9.96 -7.71
N GLY A 155 -6.07 -10.65 -8.63
CA GLY A 155 -6.37 -12.01 -9.03
C GLY A 155 -5.53 -13.08 -8.34
N LYS A 156 -5.37 -14.22 -9.03
CA LYS A 156 -4.49 -15.30 -8.58
C LYS A 156 -3.03 -14.87 -8.61
N SER A 157 -2.27 -15.35 -7.62
CA SER A 157 -0.82 -15.25 -7.63
C SER A 157 -0.21 -16.26 -8.60
N TYR A 158 1.02 -15.97 -9.01
CA TYR A 158 1.91 -16.87 -9.74
C TYR A 158 3.36 -16.47 -9.45
N PHE A 159 4.31 -17.30 -9.85
CA PHE A 159 5.73 -16.98 -9.80
C PHE A 159 6.22 -16.62 -11.21
N GLY A 160 6.66 -15.38 -11.38
CA GLY A 160 7.27 -14.87 -12.61
C GLY A 160 8.76 -14.61 -12.45
N GLN A 161 9.35 -13.89 -13.41
CA GLN A 161 10.78 -13.56 -13.42
C GLN A 161 11.25 -12.80 -12.16
N PHE A 162 10.36 -12.00 -11.55
CA PHE A 162 10.65 -11.22 -10.34
C PHE A 162 10.10 -11.88 -9.06
N GLY A 163 9.81 -13.18 -9.10
CA GLY A 163 9.24 -13.93 -7.98
C GLY A 163 7.72 -13.85 -7.92
N LEU A 164 7.17 -13.78 -6.71
CA LEU A 164 5.73 -13.68 -6.48
C LEU A 164 5.13 -12.49 -7.23
N ALA A 165 4.04 -12.71 -7.94
CA ALA A 165 3.28 -11.68 -8.63
C ALA A 165 1.78 -12.00 -8.58
N TYR A 166 0.96 -10.96 -8.65
CA TYR A 166 -0.50 -11.05 -8.67
C TYR A 166 -1.05 -10.50 -9.98
N LYS A 167 -1.86 -11.30 -10.67
CA LYS A 167 -2.57 -10.88 -11.89
C LYS A 167 -3.51 -9.73 -11.57
N LEU A 168 -3.50 -8.66 -12.37
CA LEU A 168 -4.43 -7.55 -12.23
C LEU A 168 -5.44 -7.55 -13.38
N TYR A 169 -6.73 -7.48 -13.02
CA TYR A 169 -7.83 -7.36 -13.98
C TYR A 169 -8.42 -5.96 -13.85
N GLY A 170 -8.37 -5.17 -14.91
CA GLY A 170 -9.00 -3.85 -14.93
C GLY A 170 -10.52 -3.95 -14.90
N LEU A 171 -11.15 -3.06 -14.14
CA LEU A 171 -12.59 -2.98 -13.95
C LEU A 171 -13.20 -1.71 -14.55
N ASP A 172 -12.38 -0.78 -15.00
CA ASP A 172 -12.77 0.50 -15.59
C ASP A 172 -12.28 0.57 -17.04
N SER A 173 -12.94 1.36 -17.89
CA SER A 173 -12.52 1.56 -19.30
C SER A 173 -11.09 2.12 -19.42
N THR A 174 -10.60 2.79 -18.37
CA THR A 174 -9.25 3.33 -18.29
C THR A 174 -8.18 2.28 -17.97
N ASN A 175 -8.55 1.04 -17.62
CA ASN A 175 -7.62 -0.06 -17.34
C ASN A 175 -8.08 -1.45 -17.80
N ASP A 176 -9.19 -1.59 -18.52
CA ASP A 176 -9.78 -2.86 -18.95
C ASP A 176 -8.83 -3.78 -19.77
N LYS A 177 -7.75 -3.23 -20.36
CA LYS A 177 -6.71 -4.00 -21.07
C LYS A 177 -5.57 -4.44 -20.18
N ALA A 178 -5.60 -4.15 -18.87
CA ALA A 178 -4.52 -4.45 -17.94
C ALA A 178 -4.10 -5.92 -17.98
N PHE A 179 -5.06 -6.85 -17.97
CA PHE A 179 -4.76 -8.28 -18.02
C PHE A 179 -4.12 -8.69 -19.34
N ALA A 180 -4.65 -8.21 -20.47
CA ALA A 180 -4.10 -8.48 -21.81
C ALA A 180 -2.71 -7.84 -22.03
N ARG A 181 -2.37 -6.83 -21.23
CA ARG A 181 -1.07 -6.14 -21.24
C ARG A 181 -0.06 -6.72 -20.24
N ASP A 182 -0.37 -7.87 -19.63
CA ASP A 182 0.42 -8.50 -18.57
C ASP A 182 0.76 -7.56 -17.41
N ILE A 183 -0.16 -6.65 -17.08
CA ILE A 183 -0.02 -5.77 -15.91
C ILE A 183 -0.27 -6.58 -14.64
N VAL A 184 0.74 -6.62 -13.78
CA VAL A 184 0.73 -7.40 -12.54
C VAL A 184 1.26 -6.59 -11.37
N LEU A 185 0.79 -6.90 -10.16
CA LEU A 185 1.38 -6.39 -8.92
C LEU A 185 2.54 -7.32 -8.54
N HIS A 186 3.76 -6.82 -8.53
CA HIS A 186 4.94 -7.61 -8.21
C HIS A 186 5.97 -6.79 -7.42
N SER A 187 7.12 -7.38 -7.13
CA SER A 187 8.22 -6.70 -6.43
C SER A 187 9.48 -6.61 -7.28
N HIS A 188 10.39 -5.72 -6.89
CA HIS A 188 11.77 -5.69 -7.39
C HIS A 188 12.70 -5.18 -6.29
N LYS A 189 13.86 -5.82 -6.10
CA LYS A 189 14.87 -5.46 -5.08
C LYS A 189 15.45 -4.04 -5.15
N ARG A 190 15.12 -3.29 -6.21
CA ARG A 190 15.59 -1.92 -6.46
C ARG A 190 14.56 -0.89 -6.00
N VAL A 191 13.35 -1.32 -5.61
CA VAL A 191 12.38 -0.45 -4.94
C VAL A 191 12.78 -0.39 -3.45
N PRO A 192 13.18 0.78 -2.94
CA PRO A 192 13.56 0.94 -1.54
C PRO A 192 12.39 0.69 -0.59
N GLU A 193 12.70 0.25 0.63
CA GLU A 193 11.70 0.05 1.69
C GLU A 193 11.35 1.34 2.45
N LYS A 194 12.20 2.36 2.33
CA LYS A 194 12.06 3.67 2.98
C LYS A 194 11.97 4.76 1.92
N GLU A 195 11.27 5.84 2.23
CA GLU A 195 11.21 7.01 1.37
C GLU A 195 12.61 7.54 1.01
N THR A 196 12.76 7.97 -0.24
CA THR A 196 14.05 8.44 -0.80
C THR A 196 14.01 9.88 -1.26
N PHE A 197 12.85 10.53 -1.21
CA PHE A 197 12.66 11.91 -1.65
C PHE A 197 13.67 12.86 -0.97
N PRO A 198 14.26 13.80 -1.72
CA PRO A 198 13.89 14.23 -3.08
C PRO A 198 14.31 13.28 -4.21
N ASN A 199 15.03 12.19 -3.92
CA ASN A 199 15.32 11.18 -4.94
C ASN A 199 14.09 10.32 -5.24
N TYR A 200 13.89 10.02 -6.51
CA TYR A 200 12.83 9.15 -6.97
C TYR A 200 13.31 7.68 -6.96
N ILE A 201 12.47 6.80 -7.47
CA ILE A 201 12.76 5.37 -7.61
C ILE A 201 12.61 4.92 -9.04
N ILE A 202 13.18 3.75 -9.32
CA ILE A 202 13.10 3.08 -10.62
C ILE A 202 11.68 3.05 -11.18
N VAL A 203 11.58 2.96 -12.50
CA VAL A 203 10.31 2.81 -13.23
C VAL A 203 10.07 1.37 -13.69
N SER A 204 8.82 1.03 -14.01
CA SER A 204 8.42 -0.25 -14.58
C SER A 204 7.93 -0.09 -16.03
N SER A 205 7.41 -1.15 -16.64
CA SER A 205 6.69 -1.08 -17.94
C SER A 205 5.18 -0.83 -17.78
N GLY A 206 4.75 -0.32 -16.63
CA GLY A 206 3.34 -0.04 -16.29
C GLY A 206 2.81 -0.87 -15.12
N CYS A 207 3.55 -1.90 -14.69
CA CYS A 207 3.22 -2.72 -13.53
C CYS A 207 3.43 -1.93 -12.22
N PRO A 208 2.50 -2.02 -11.25
CA PRO A 208 2.78 -1.65 -9.87
C PRO A 208 3.90 -2.53 -9.31
N THR A 209 5.08 -1.96 -9.11
CA THR A 209 6.23 -2.65 -8.52
C THR A 209 6.57 -2.06 -7.16
N VAL A 210 6.57 -2.90 -6.11
CA VAL A 210 6.90 -2.52 -4.73
C VAL A 210 8.18 -3.21 -4.24
N SER A 211 8.61 -2.94 -3.00
CA SER A 211 9.72 -3.70 -2.40
C SER A 211 9.30 -5.15 -2.10
N PRO A 212 10.24 -6.13 -2.10
CA PRO A 212 9.91 -7.51 -1.75
C PRO A 212 9.28 -7.66 -0.37
N ALA A 213 9.78 -6.94 0.65
CA ALA A 213 9.22 -6.96 1.99
C ALA A 213 7.76 -6.45 2.02
N PHE A 214 7.46 -5.41 1.25
CA PHE A 214 6.10 -4.89 1.17
C PHE A 214 5.17 -5.84 0.42
N LEU A 215 5.63 -6.48 -0.67
CA LEU A 215 4.82 -7.49 -1.35
C LEU A 215 4.48 -8.68 -0.45
N THR A 216 5.40 -9.13 0.41
CA THR A 216 5.10 -10.16 1.43
C THR A 216 4.01 -9.71 2.39
N LYS A 217 4.00 -8.42 2.77
CA LYS A 217 2.91 -7.86 3.58
C LYS A 217 1.58 -7.86 2.82
N LEU A 218 1.56 -7.44 1.55
CA LEU A 218 0.37 -7.48 0.70
C LEU A 218 -0.15 -8.91 0.51
N ASP A 219 0.73 -9.88 0.31
CA ASP A 219 0.42 -11.31 0.19
C ASP A 219 -0.35 -11.83 1.41
N ASN A 220 0.05 -11.44 2.62
CA ASN A 220 -0.66 -11.79 3.85
C ASN A 220 -2.09 -11.22 3.88
N TYR A 221 -2.27 -9.94 3.52
CA TYR A 221 -3.60 -9.35 3.44
C TYR A 221 -4.48 -10.05 2.41
N ILE A 222 -3.93 -10.36 1.23
CA ILE A 222 -4.66 -11.03 0.15
C ILE A 222 -5.08 -12.44 0.58
N LYS A 223 -4.16 -13.23 1.15
CA LYS A 223 -4.43 -14.62 1.59
C LYS A 223 -5.43 -14.72 2.74
N GLN A 224 -5.45 -13.75 3.66
CA GLN A 224 -6.39 -13.70 4.78
C GLN A 224 -7.79 -13.24 4.36
N SER A 225 -7.93 -12.61 3.19
CA SER A 225 -9.22 -12.13 2.74
C SER A 225 -10.05 -13.24 2.08
N LYS A 226 -11.30 -13.38 2.52
CA LYS A 226 -12.28 -14.30 1.91
C LYS A 226 -12.78 -13.82 0.55
N LYS A 227 -12.58 -12.55 0.20
CA LYS A 227 -13.03 -11.92 -1.04
C LYS A 227 -11.85 -11.23 -1.72
N PRO A 228 -11.84 -11.09 -3.06
CA PRO A 228 -10.75 -10.38 -3.72
C PRO A 228 -10.62 -8.95 -3.21
N ILE A 229 -9.39 -8.53 -2.91
CA ILE A 229 -9.08 -7.14 -2.58
C ILE A 229 -8.99 -6.33 -3.87
N LEU A 230 -9.54 -5.12 -3.84
CA LEU A 230 -9.39 -4.16 -4.93
C LEU A 230 -8.10 -3.37 -4.77
N LEU A 231 -7.45 -3.08 -5.89
CA LEU A 231 -6.42 -2.06 -6.02
C LEU A 231 -7.00 -0.90 -6.82
N TRP A 232 -6.95 0.33 -6.32
CA TRP A 232 -7.36 1.51 -7.06
C TRP A 232 -6.17 2.45 -7.30
N VAL A 233 -5.83 2.65 -8.57
CA VAL A 233 -4.83 3.62 -9.01
C VAL A 233 -5.52 4.91 -9.46
N TYR A 234 -5.18 6.03 -8.84
CA TYR A 234 -5.77 7.34 -9.13
C TYR A 234 -4.70 8.44 -9.16
N ASN A 235 -5.04 9.58 -9.73
CA ASN A 235 -4.26 10.81 -9.78
C ASN A 235 -5.21 12.00 -9.67
#